data_AF-A0A078GBW9-F1
#
_entry.id   AF-A0A078GBW9-F1
#
_cell.length_a   1.000
_cell.length_b   1.000
_cell.length_c   1.000
_cell.angle_alpha   90.00
_cell.angle_beta   90.00
_cell.angle_gamma   90.00
#
_symmetry.space_group_name_H-M   'P 1'
#
loop_
_entity.id
_entity.type
_entity.pdbx_description
1 polymer ?
#
loop_
_entity_poly.entity_id
_entity_poly.type
_entity_poly.pdbx_seq_one_letter_code
_entity_poly.pdbx_strand_id
1 'polypeptide(L)'
;MLNQRKDGFNRTGKWNESMSYQQCDGEGEPLPGTELKEVWKLADAPKDDKYQYTHFAHKINSFDTAPKKLLPSDSRLRPDRYALEMGDMSKSGYEKSSMEERQRAEKRTREEKGQSFTPKWFDITEEVTPTPWGDLEVYQFNGKYLEHREAADKSEDNTDPKSIPFNPWQFPDMST
;
A
#
# COMPACT_ATOMS: atom_id res chain seq x y z
N MET A 1 -17.97 15.65 -10.75
CA MET A 1 -17.91 15.20 -12.16
C MET A 1 -16.48 15.34 -12.63
N LEU A 2 -15.86 14.26 -13.15
CA LEU A 2 -14.51 14.33 -13.70
C LEU A 2 -14.65 14.77 -15.17
N ASN A 3 -14.39 16.04 -15.48
CA ASN A 3 -14.45 16.54 -16.85
C ASN A 3 -13.05 17.01 -17.27
N GLN A 4 -12.28 16.10 -17.88
CA GLN A 4 -10.95 16.42 -18.39
C GLN A 4 -10.94 16.28 -19.91
N ARG A 5 -10.87 17.44 -20.58
CA ARG A 5 -10.84 17.61 -22.03
C ARG A 5 -9.42 17.49 -22.56
N LYS A 6 -9.10 16.37 -23.21
CA LYS A 6 -7.97 16.24 -24.14
C LYS A 6 -8.37 15.22 -25.21
N ASP A 7 -8.18 15.63 -26.47
CA ASP A 7 -8.13 14.79 -27.66
C ASP A 7 -9.38 13.96 -27.97
N GLY A 8 -10.34 14.52 -28.73
CA GLY A 8 -11.36 13.76 -29.48
C GLY A 8 -12.28 12.82 -28.68
N PHE A 9 -12.20 12.85 -27.35
CA PHE A 9 -12.95 11.99 -26.46
C PHE A 9 -13.41 12.77 -25.23
N ASN A 10 -14.68 12.59 -24.87
CA ASN A 10 -15.24 13.05 -23.62
C ASN A 10 -15.31 11.87 -22.64
N ARG A 11 -14.90 12.09 -21.39
CA ARG A 11 -14.97 11.11 -20.29
C ARG A 11 -16.03 11.57 -19.31
N THR A 12 -16.98 10.69 -19.01
CA THR A 12 -18.10 10.98 -18.12
C THR A 12 -18.25 9.87 -17.08
N GLY A 13 -18.80 10.22 -15.92
CA GLY A 13 -19.05 9.25 -14.86
C GLY A 13 -18.88 9.82 -13.46
N LYS A 14 -18.97 8.92 -12.49
CA LYS A 14 -18.70 9.18 -11.08
C LYS A 14 -17.66 8.18 -10.59
N TRP A 15 -16.62 8.69 -9.95
CA TRP A 15 -15.49 7.89 -9.47
C TRP A 15 -15.89 6.77 -8.50
N ASN A 16 -17.08 6.85 -7.89
CA ASN A 16 -17.64 5.87 -6.98
C ASN A 16 -18.72 4.96 -7.61
N GLU A 17 -18.92 5.01 -8.94
CA GLU A 17 -19.93 4.19 -9.62
C GLU A 17 -19.38 3.60 -10.92
N SER A 18 -19.09 4.44 -11.92
CA SER A 18 -18.55 4.02 -13.20
C SER A 18 -17.93 5.19 -13.97
N MET A 19 -17.12 4.85 -14.98
CA MET A 19 -16.53 5.79 -15.92
C MET A 19 -16.72 5.25 -17.33
N SER A 20 -17.16 6.14 -18.21
CA SER A 20 -17.34 5.89 -19.63
C SER A 20 -16.64 6.95 -20.46
N TYR A 21 -16.40 6.64 -21.73
CA TYR A 21 -15.88 7.60 -22.70
C TYR A 21 -16.65 7.52 -24.01
N GLN A 22 -16.67 8.61 -24.75
CA GLN A 22 -17.28 8.70 -26.08
C GLN A 22 -16.43 9.60 -26.98
N GLN A 23 -16.39 9.30 -28.27
CA GLN A 23 -15.75 10.18 -29.25
C GLN A 23 -16.55 11.46 -29.41
N CYS A 24 -15.84 12.58 -29.39
CA CYS A 24 -16.43 13.90 -29.47
C CYS A 24 -15.66 14.79 -30.45
N ASP A 25 -16.34 15.80 -30.96
CA ASP A 25 -15.69 16.86 -31.74
C ASP A 25 -14.88 17.82 -30.85
N GLY A 26 -14.35 18.89 -31.46
CA GLY A 26 -13.57 19.91 -30.76
C GLY A 26 -14.38 20.75 -29.76
N GLU A 27 -15.71 20.73 -29.84
CA GLU A 27 -16.62 21.41 -28.91
C GLU A 27 -17.02 20.50 -27.73
N GLY A 28 -16.77 19.20 -27.84
CA GLY A 28 -17.06 18.19 -26.82
C GLY A 28 -18.39 17.48 -27.03
N GLU A 29 -19.03 17.69 -28.18
CA GLU A 29 -20.28 17.05 -28.54
C GLU A 29 -20.01 15.65 -29.12
N PRO A 30 -20.81 14.63 -28.77
CA PRO A 30 -20.67 13.28 -29.33
C PRO A 30 -20.73 13.26 -30.85
N LEU A 31 -19.76 12.59 -31.48
CA LEU A 31 -19.79 12.42 -32.94
C LEU A 31 -20.97 11.51 -33.37
N PRO A 32 -21.61 11.78 -34.52
CA PRO A 32 -22.68 10.95 -35.03
C PRO A 32 -22.26 9.48 -35.19
N GLY A 33 -23.11 8.55 -34.74
CA GLY A 33 -22.84 7.11 -34.82
C GLY A 33 -21.84 6.57 -33.80
N THR A 34 -21.42 7.38 -32.83
CA THR A 34 -20.53 6.95 -31.74
C THR A 34 -21.34 6.62 -30.49
N GLU A 35 -20.89 5.63 -29.73
CA GLU A 35 -21.56 5.17 -28.52
C GLU A 35 -20.72 5.45 -27.28
N LEU A 36 -21.40 5.66 -26.16
CA LEU A 36 -20.78 5.79 -24.85
C LEU A 36 -20.29 4.41 -24.38
N LYS A 37 -18.97 4.25 -24.24
CA LYS A 37 -18.33 2.99 -23.84
C LYS A 37 -17.89 3.04 -22.38
N GLU A 38 -18.39 2.13 -21.55
CA GLU A 38 -17.92 1.95 -20.18
C GLU A 38 -16.49 1.38 -20.17
N VAL A 39 -15.59 2.01 -19.43
CA VAL A 39 -14.18 1.58 -19.27
C VAL A 39 -13.84 1.10 -17.88
N TRP A 40 -14.64 1.52 -16.90
CA TRP A 40 -14.47 1.12 -15.52
C TRP A 40 -15.80 1.18 -14.80
N LYS A 41 -16.01 0.23 -13.90
CA LYS A 41 -17.17 0.16 -13.02
C LYS A 41 -16.71 -0.28 -11.63
N LEU A 42 -17.33 0.30 -10.62
CA LEU A 42 -17.10 -0.10 -9.24
C LEU A 42 -17.50 -1.57 -9.05
N ALA A 43 -16.60 -2.36 -8.48
CA ALA A 43 -16.87 -3.74 -8.11
C ALA A 43 -17.78 -3.81 -6.88
N ASP A 44 -18.59 -4.87 -6.79
CA ASP A 44 -19.40 -5.13 -5.61
C ASP A 44 -18.52 -5.29 -4.35
N ALA A 45 -19.07 -4.85 -3.22
CA ALA A 45 -18.45 -5.00 -1.89
C ALA A 45 -19.21 -6.07 -1.08
N PRO A 46 -18.54 -6.72 -0.09
CA PRO A 46 -19.21 -7.60 0.84
C PRO A 46 -20.41 -6.91 1.51
N LYS A 47 -21.53 -7.62 1.60
CA LYS A 47 -22.69 -7.17 2.37
C LYS A 47 -22.37 -7.22 3.87
N ASP A 48 -22.81 -6.21 4.61
CA ASP A 48 -22.69 -6.13 6.07
C ASP A 48 -21.25 -6.18 6.60
N ASP A 49 -20.29 -5.68 5.82
CA ASP A 49 -18.91 -5.55 6.27
C ASP A 49 -18.78 -4.55 7.43
N LYS A 50 -18.11 -4.97 8.51
CA LYS A 50 -17.93 -4.16 9.73
C LYS A 50 -17.28 -2.81 9.47
N TYR A 51 -16.39 -2.72 8.48
CA TYR A 51 -15.62 -1.52 8.16
C TYR A 51 -15.90 -0.99 6.75
N GLN A 52 -16.93 -1.52 6.08
CA GLN A 52 -17.32 -1.18 4.70
C GLN A 52 -16.17 -1.35 3.70
N TYR A 53 -15.32 -2.35 3.93
CA TYR A 53 -14.20 -2.70 3.05
C TYR A 53 -14.65 -3.43 1.79
N THR A 54 -13.93 -3.19 0.70
CA THR A 54 -14.08 -3.97 -0.54
C THR A 54 -13.48 -5.37 -0.38
N HIS A 55 -13.86 -6.30 -1.28
CA HIS A 55 -13.20 -7.62 -1.32
C HIS A 55 -11.69 -7.52 -1.54
N PHE A 56 -11.23 -6.50 -2.26
CA PHE A 56 -9.79 -6.25 -2.45
C PHE A 56 -9.09 -5.84 -1.15
N ALA A 57 -9.71 -4.96 -0.35
CA ALA A 57 -9.17 -4.53 0.93
C ALA A 57 -9.00 -5.71 1.91
N HIS A 58 -9.96 -6.63 1.96
CA HIS A 58 -9.84 -7.87 2.75
C HIS A 58 -8.67 -8.76 2.31
N LYS A 59 -8.41 -8.86 1.00
CA LYS A 59 -7.30 -9.64 0.49
C LYS A 59 -5.93 -9.06 0.87
N ILE A 60 -5.78 -7.74 0.91
CA ILE A 60 -4.48 -7.10 1.22
C ILE A 60 -3.93 -7.55 2.58
N ASN A 61 -4.78 -7.74 3.59
CA ASN A 61 -4.35 -8.14 4.94
C ASN A 61 -4.38 -9.66 5.17
N SER A 62 -4.98 -10.44 4.27
CA SER A 62 -5.15 -11.89 4.47
C SER A 62 -3.82 -12.64 4.29
N PHE A 63 -3.55 -13.55 5.22
CA PHE A 63 -2.47 -14.52 5.13
C PHE A 63 -2.67 -15.54 4.01
N ASP A 64 -3.90 -15.77 3.54
CA ASP A 64 -4.17 -16.70 2.44
C ASP A 64 -3.58 -16.21 1.11
N THR A 65 -3.34 -14.90 1.01
CA THR A 65 -2.68 -14.26 -0.13
C THR A 65 -1.24 -13.86 0.17
N ALA A 66 -0.72 -14.22 1.35
CA ALA A 66 0.64 -13.88 1.73
C ALA A 66 1.64 -14.66 0.85
N PRO A 67 2.67 -13.99 0.32
CA PRO A 67 3.76 -14.70 -0.32
C PRO A 67 4.56 -15.50 0.72
N LYS A 68 5.25 -16.56 0.26
CA LYS A 68 6.18 -17.32 1.11
C LYS A 68 7.27 -16.41 1.67
N LYS A 69 7.78 -16.72 2.86
CA LYS A 69 8.83 -15.95 3.55
C LYS A 69 8.50 -14.46 3.63
N LEU A 70 7.48 -14.12 4.40
CA LEU A 70 7.22 -12.71 4.72
C LEU A 70 8.46 -12.11 5.42
N LEU A 71 8.78 -10.88 5.06
CA LEU A 71 9.73 -10.11 5.84
C LEU A 71 9.12 -9.83 7.22
N PRO A 72 9.91 -9.80 8.31
CA PRO A 72 9.43 -9.39 9.63
C PRO A 72 8.80 -7.99 9.67
N SER A 73 9.06 -7.15 8.67
CA SER A 73 8.47 -5.83 8.49
C SER A 73 7.11 -5.83 7.76
N ASP A 74 6.62 -6.99 7.28
CA ASP A 74 5.36 -7.06 6.53
C ASP A 74 4.16 -6.67 7.40
N SER A 75 3.24 -5.88 6.82
CA SER A 75 2.09 -5.37 7.55
C SER A 75 1.11 -6.44 8.03
N ARG A 76 1.07 -7.61 7.38
CA ARG A 76 0.21 -8.73 7.81
C ARG A 76 0.61 -9.28 9.17
N LEU A 77 1.88 -9.13 9.54
CA LEU A 77 2.43 -9.61 10.82
C LEU A 77 2.09 -8.69 12.00
N ARG A 78 1.52 -7.49 11.75
CA ARG A 78 1.22 -6.52 12.80
C ARG A 78 0.19 -7.04 13.81
N PRO A 79 0.57 -7.23 15.09
CA PRO A 79 -0.29 -7.88 16.07
C PRO A 79 -1.50 -7.02 16.47
N ASP A 80 -1.36 -5.69 16.41
CA ASP A 80 -2.43 -4.75 16.69
C ASP A 80 -3.54 -4.80 15.63
N ARG A 81 -3.16 -4.95 14.35
CA ARG A 81 -4.09 -5.13 13.22
C ARG A 81 -4.78 -6.48 13.29
N TYR A 82 -4.05 -7.55 13.59
CA TYR A 82 -4.62 -8.89 13.73
C TYR A 82 -5.64 -8.95 14.89
N ALA A 83 -5.31 -8.36 16.04
CA ALA A 83 -6.24 -8.28 17.17
C ALA A 83 -7.52 -7.49 16.81
N LEU A 84 -7.39 -6.41 16.04
CA LEU A 84 -8.53 -5.62 15.56
C LEU A 84 -9.43 -6.42 14.62
N GLU A 85 -8.83 -7.19 13.70
CA GLU A 85 -9.53 -8.07 12.76
C GLU A 85 -10.33 -9.15 13.50
N MET A 86 -9.76 -9.71 14.57
CA MET A 86 -10.43 -10.66 15.46
C MET A 86 -11.47 -10.02 16.42
N GLY A 87 -11.61 -8.68 16.40
CA GLY A 87 -12.53 -7.95 17.25
C GLY A 87 -12.06 -7.70 18.69
N ASP A 88 -10.81 -8.03 19.02
CA ASP A 88 -10.22 -7.80 20.34
C ASP A 88 -9.65 -6.38 20.44
N MET A 89 -10.53 -5.44 20.79
CA MET A 89 -10.20 -4.02 20.91
C MET A 89 -9.17 -3.74 22.03
N SER A 90 -9.21 -4.51 23.12
CA SER A 90 -8.30 -4.32 24.26
C SER A 90 -6.88 -4.70 23.86
N LYS A 91 -6.71 -5.89 23.27
CA LYS A 91 -5.41 -6.35 22.77
C LYS A 91 -4.88 -5.46 21.67
N SER A 92 -5.73 -5.04 20.73
CA SER A 92 -5.34 -4.12 19.66
C SER A 92 -4.76 -2.81 20.20
N GLY A 93 -5.42 -2.20 21.20
CA GLY A 93 -4.93 -0.98 21.84
C GLY A 93 -3.58 -1.17 22.56
N TYR A 94 -3.43 -2.28 23.28
CA TYR A 94 -2.17 -2.63 23.96
C TYR A 94 -1.01 -2.81 22.97
N GLU A 95 -1.20 -3.64 21.94
CA GLU A 95 -0.18 -3.94 20.93
C GLU A 95 0.23 -2.69 20.14
N LYS A 96 -0.74 -1.82 19.80
CA LYS A 96 -0.47 -0.52 19.17
C LYS A 96 0.46 0.32 20.03
N SER A 97 0.15 0.44 21.32
CA SER A 97 0.93 1.24 22.27
C SER A 97 2.36 0.69 22.43
N SER A 98 2.48 -0.62 22.61
CA SER A 98 3.78 -1.33 22.68
C SER A 98 4.63 -1.14 21.41
N MET A 99 4.02 -1.23 20.23
CA MET A 99 4.71 -1.04 18.96
C MET A 99 5.20 0.41 18.79
N GLU A 100 4.37 1.41 19.10
CA GLU A 100 4.77 2.82 19.01
C GLU A 100 5.87 3.16 20.03
N GLU A 101 5.83 2.59 21.23
CA GLU A 101 6.88 2.78 22.23
C GLU A 101 8.22 2.20 21.77
N ARG A 102 8.21 0.98 21.19
CA ARG A 102 9.40 0.39 20.57
C ARG A 102 9.94 1.26 19.43
N GLN A 103 9.07 1.83 18.60
CA GLN A 103 9.48 2.76 17.53
C GLN A 103 10.13 4.03 18.10
N ARG A 104 9.56 4.62 19.17
CA ARG A 104 10.14 5.78 19.84
C ARG A 104 11.46 5.45 20.53
N ALA A 105 11.61 4.27 21.10
CA ALA A 105 12.87 3.81 21.71
C ALA A 105 13.95 3.61 20.65
N GLU A 106 13.64 2.93 19.54
CA GLU A 106 14.58 2.76 18.42
C GLU A 106 15.06 4.10 17.88
N LYS A 107 14.13 5.03 17.61
CA LYS A 107 14.47 6.37 17.13
C LYS A 107 15.45 7.08 18.08
N ARG A 108 15.18 7.05 19.40
CA ARG A 108 16.09 7.64 20.41
C ARG A 108 17.47 7.01 20.37
N THR A 109 17.57 5.68 20.36
CA THR A 109 18.85 4.98 20.29
C THR A 109 19.62 5.31 19.01
N ARG A 110 18.92 5.47 17.88
CA ARG A 110 19.55 5.84 16.61
C ARG A 110 20.10 7.26 16.64
N GLU A 111 19.34 8.20 17.18
CA GLU A 111 19.74 9.60 17.37
C GLU A 111 20.93 9.73 18.34
N GLU A 112 20.91 9.00 19.47
CA GLU A 112 22.02 8.95 20.43
C GLU A 112 23.31 8.42 19.80
N LYS A 113 23.20 7.50 18.84
CA LYS A 113 24.35 6.97 18.08
C LYS A 113 24.78 7.86 16.90
N GLY A 114 24.08 8.96 16.64
CA GLY A 114 24.33 9.82 15.48
C GLY A 114 24.08 9.13 14.13
N GLN A 115 23.25 8.09 14.11
CA GLN A 115 22.94 7.33 12.90
C GLN A 115 21.74 7.94 12.16
N SER A 116 21.80 8.01 10.83
CA SER A 116 20.66 8.41 10.01
C SER A 116 19.76 7.21 9.71
N PHE A 117 18.46 7.45 9.55
CA PHE A 117 17.56 6.44 9.01
C PHE A 117 17.79 6.29 7.50
N THR A 118 17.88 5.06 7.01
CA THR A 118 17.89 4.79 5.57
C THR A 118 16.91 3.65 5.26
N PRO A 119 15.92 3.85 4.37
CA PRO A 119 15.03 2.78 3.95
C PRO A 119 15.81 1.68 3.20
N LYS A 120 15.43 0.42 3.40
CA LYS A 120 16.13 -0.73 2.81
C LYS A 120 15.83 -0.93 1.31
N TRP A 121 14.58 -0.73 0.93
CA TRP A 121 14.05 -1.09 -0.40
C TRP A 121 13.90 0.09 -1.37
N PHE A 122 14.23 1.29 -0.89
CA PHE A 122 14.15 2.52 -1.65
C PHE A 122 15.39 3.35 -1.39
N ASP A 123 15.83 4.10 -2.39
CA ASP A 123 16.89 5.09 -2.24
C ASP A 123 16.24 6.48 -2.13
N ILE A 124 16.78 7.31 -1.24
CA ILE A 124 16.35 8.71 -1.07
C ILE A 124 16.93 9.50 -2.25
N THR A 125 16.09 10.26 -2.96
CA THR A 125 16.55 11.13 -4.06
C THR A 125 16.63 12.58 -3.61
N GLU A 126 17.30 13.43 -4.40
CA GLU A 126 17.28 14.89 -4.21
C GLU A 126 16.01 15.54 -4.78
N GLU A 127 15.14 14.76 -5.43
CA GLU A 127 13.94 15.27 -6.06
C GLU A 127 12.84 15.50 -5.01
N VAL A 128 12.15 16.64 -5.15
CA VAL A 128 10.96 16.96 -4.38
C VAL A 128 9.80 17.24 -5.32
N THR A 129 8.62 16.73 -4.97
CA THR A 129 7.38 16.99 -5.69
C THR A 129 6.53 17.99 -4.91
N PRO A 130 6.19 19.15 -5.50
CA PRO A 130 5.31 20.10 -4.84
C PRO A 130 3.89 19.56 -4.79
N THR A 131 3.27 19.59 -3.61
CA THR A 131 1.86 19.23 -3.42
C THR A 131 1.10 20.39 -2.76
N PRO A 132 -0.25 20.38 -2.77
CA PRO A 132 -1.03 21.37 -2.03
C PRO A 132 -0.74 21.44 -0.53
N TRP A 133 -0.04 20.44 0.03
CA TRP A 133 0.28 20.33 1.45
C TRP A 133 1.77 20.50 1.75
N GLY A 134 2.57 20.90 0.75
CA GLY A 134 4.01 21.09 0.87
C GLY A 134 4.82 20.21 -0.08
N ASP A 135 6.13 20.40 -0.06
CA ASP A 135 7.08 19.63 -0.85
C ASP A 135 7.28 18.25 -0.24
N LEU A 136 7.18 17.21 -1.07
CA LEU A 136 7.40 15.82 -0.66
C LEU A 136 8.65 15.25 -1.34
N GLU A 137 9.50 14.63 -0.54
CA GLU A 137 10.66 13.85 -1.02
C GLU A 137 10.22 12.69 -1.92
N VAL A 138 10.96 12.48 -3.00
CA VAL A 138 10.77 11.35 -3.91
C VAL A 138 11.70 10.21 -3.49
N TYR A 139 11.17 9.00 -3.46
CA TYR A 139 11.92 7.77 -3.14
C TYR A 139 11.94 6.88 -4.37
N GLN A 140 13.12 6.44 -4.79
CA GLN A 140 13.29 5.56 -5.94
C GLN A 140 13.37 4.10 -5.49
N PHE A 141 12.55 3.23 -6.08
CA PHE A 141 12.65 1.79 -5.81
C PHE A 141 13.99 1.25 -6.32
N ASN A 142 14.74 0.57 -5.44
CA ASN A 142 16.13 0.18 -5.74
C ASN A 142 16.31 -1.27 -6.21
N GLY A 143 15.21 -2.00 -6.46
CA GLY A 143 15.25 -3.37 -7.00
C GLY A 143 15.58 -4.47 -6.00
N LYS A 144 16.23 -4.16 -4.86
CA LYS A 144 16.70 -5.15 -3.87
C LYS A 144 15.58 -6.04 -3.31
N TYR A 145 14.35 -5.54 -3.24
CA TYR A 145 13.21 -6.35 -2.79
C TYR A 145 12.84 -7.45 -3.80
N LEU A 146 12.99 -7.19 -5.11
CA LEU A 146 12.75 -8.20 -6.14
C LEU A 146 13.78 -9.32 -6.04
N GLU A 147 15.06 -8.98 -5.86
CA GLU A 147 16.12 -9.97 -5.64
C GLU A 147 15.83 -10.85 -4.41
N HIS A 148 15.38 -10.23 -3.31
CA HIS A 148 14.94 -10.95 -2.11
C HIS A 148 13.76 -11.88 -2.41
N ARG A 149 12.76 -11.42 -3.19
CA ARG A 149 11.60 -12.23 -3.58
C ARG A 149 12.00 -13.43 -4.44
N GLU A 150 12.85 -13.24 -5.43
CA GLU A 150 13.33 -14.33 -6.27
C GLU A 150 14.09 -15.39 -5.47
N ALA A 151 14.92 -14.97 -4.52
CA ALA A 151 15.60 -15.89 -3.61
C ALA A 151 14.63 -16.62 -2.68
N ALA A 152 13.59 -15.92 -2.21
CA ALA A 152 12.55 -16.52 -1.38
C ALA A 152 11.73 -17.57 -2.12
N ASP A 153 11.37 -17.30 -3.38
CA ASP A 153 10.54 -18.18 -4.20
C ASP A 153 11.29 -19.46 -4.62
N LYS A 154 12.62 -19.40 -4.77
CA LYS A 154 13.47 -20.57 -5.05
C LYS A 154 13.72 -21.48 -3.85
N SER A 155 13.30 -21.07 -2.65
CA SER A 155 13.53 -21.83 -1.42
C SER A 155 12.40 -22.81 -1.12
N GLU A 156 12.74 -23.98 -0.61
CA GLU A 156 11.78 -25.00 -0.14
C GLU A 156 11.27 -24.75 1.31
N ASP A 157 11.34 -23.51 1.78
CA ASP A 157 10.94 -23.16 3.14
C ASP A 157 9.41 -23.11 3.24
N ASN A 158 8.85 -23.91 4.15
CA ASN A 158 7.42 -24.00 4.43
C ASN A 158 7.07 -23.43 5.81
N THR A 159 7.89 -22.52 6.34
CA THR A 159 7.61 -21.80 7.60
C THR A 159 6.23 -21.15 7.53
N ASP A 160 5.40 -21.40 8.55
CA ASP A 160 4.10 -20.76 8.69
C ASP A 160 4.30 -19.24 8.79
N PRO A 161 3.77 -18.43 7.85
CA PRO A 161 3.87 -16.98 7.90
C PRO A 161 3.40 -16.38 9.23
N LYS A 162 2.44 -17.02 9.91
CA LYS A 162 1.92 -16.54 11.21
C LYS A 162 2.90 -16.73 12.37
N SER A 163 3.92 -17.56 12.20
CA SER A 163 4.97 -17.78 13.21
C SER A 163 6.07 -16.72 13.18
N ILE A 164 6.12 -15.88 12.14
CA ILE A 164 7.15 -14.87 11.96
C ILE A 164 6.86 -13.69 12.90
N PRO A 165 7.77 -13.34 13.84
CA PRO A 165 7.55 -12.20 14.71
C PRO A 165 7.65 -10.90 13.92
N PHE A 166 6.70 -9.99 14.15
CA PHE A 166 6.76 -8.65 13.57
C PHE A 166 7.94 -7.87 14.15
N ASN A 167 8.87 -7.51 13.28
CA ASN A 167 10.04 -6.69 13.58
C ASN A 167 10.35 -5.78 12.38
N PRO A 168 9.82 -4.54 12.38
CA PRO A 168 10.08 -3.59 11.29
C PRO A 168 11.45 -2.92 11.39
N TRP A 169 12.15 -3.02 12.53
CA TRP A 169 13.43 -2.35 12.78
C TRP A 169 14.63 -3.19 12.32
N GLN A 170 14.55 -3.72 11.11
CA GLN A 170 15.66 -4.42 10.49
C GLN A 170 16.57 -3.39 9.81
N PHE A 171 17.57 -2.92 10.55
CA PHE A 171 18.64 -2.09 10.00
C PHE A 171 19.32 -2.82 8.83
N PRO A 172 19.87 -2.10 7.83
CA PRO A 172 20.85 -2.72 6.95
C PRO A 172 21.90 -3.37 7.84
N ASP A 173 22.28 -4.61 7.52
CA ASP A 173 23.43 -5.25 8.16
C ASP A 173 24.56 -4.23 8.04
N MET A 174 24.96 -3.66 9.18
CA MET A 174 26.12 -2.80 9.23
C MET A 174 27.27 -3.73 8.88
N SER A 175 27.62 -3.77 7.60
CA SER A 175 28.83 -4.42 7.12
C SER A 175 30.00 -3.61 7.70
N THR A 176 30.38 -3.93 8.93
CA THR A 176 31.76 -3.81 9.40
C THR A 176 32.58 -4.94 8.81
#